data_AF-A0A935SL49-F1
#
_entry.id   AF-A0A935SL49-F1
#
_cell.length_a   1.000
_cell.length_b   1.000
_cell.length_c   1.000
_cell.angle_alpha   90.00
_cell.angle_beta   90.00
_cell.angle_gamma   90.00
#
_symmetry.space_group_name_H-M   'P 1'
#
loop_
_entity.id
_entity.type
_entity.pdbx_description
1 polymer ?
#
loop_
_entity_poly.entity_id
_entity_poly.type
_entity_poly.pdbx_seq_one_letter_code
_entity_poly.pdbx_strand_id
1 'polypeptide(L)'
;MNHEQKHFDIGEIHARLLRRELTNFRKEKKYATTKIIDSIYRIFYKDMNIMQIEYDEQTSHSLYYDGQERWDAKIQTMLDSLKEYR
;
A
#
# COMPACT_ATOMS: atom_id res chain seq x y z
N MET A 1 20.71 -1.83 1.28
CA MET A 1 20.01 -0.58 1.65
C MET A 1 18.63 -0.45 0.99
N ASN A 2 18.36 -1.02 -0.20
CA ASN A 2 17.08 -0.85 -0.89
C ASN A 2 15.90 -1.67 -0.33
N HIS A 3 16.15 -2.71 0.48
CA HIS A 3 15.09 -3.58 1.03
C HIS A 3 14.09 -2.81 1.89
N GLU A 4 14.58 -2.08 2.90
CA GLU A 4 13.74 -1.24 3.76
C GLU A 4 13.02 -0.13 2.98
N GLN A 5 13.65 0.41 1.93
CA GLN A 5 12.97 1.39 1.07
C GLN A 5 11.71 0.81 0.43
N LYS A 6 11.72 -0.47 0.05
CA LYS A 6 10.52 -1.11 -0.51
C LYS A 6 9.44 -1.31 0.53
N HIS A 7 9.77 -1.60 1.78
CA HIS A 7 8.81 -1.60 2.88
C HIS A 7 8.19 -0.22 3.09
N PHE A 8 8.99 0.85 3.06
CA PHE A 8 8.47 2.23 3.10
C PHE A 8 7.56 2.54 1.90
N ASP A 9 7.96 2.13 0.70
CA ASP A 9 7.17 2.34 -0.52
C ASP A 9 5.82 1.60 -0.45
N ILE A 10 5.80 0.36 0.07
CA ILE A 10 4.58 -0.41 0.33
C ILE A 10 3.68 0.33 1.34
N GLY A 11 4.25 0.82 2.44
CA GLY A 11 3.51 1.63 3.41
C GLY A 11 2.86 2.87 2.77
N GLU A 12 3.61 3.60 1.95
CA GLU A 12 3.10 4.77 1.21
C GLU A 12 2.01 4.39 0.21
N ILE A 13 2.13 3.27 -0.51
CA ILE A 13 1.07 2.76 -1.41
C ILE A 13 -0.25 2.60 -0.64
N HIS A 14 -0.21 1.93 0.52
CA HIS A 14 -1.41 1.70 1.32
C HIS A 14 -1.96 2.97 1.97
N ALA A 15 -1.10 3.92 2.33
CA ALA A 15 -1.52 5.25 2.76
C ALA A 15 -2.27 6.00 1.65
N ARG A 16 -1.78 5.95 0.40
CA ARG A 16 -2.46 6.57 -0.75
C ARG A 16 -3.78 5.89 -1.09
N LEU A 17 -3.85 4.55 -1.02
CA LEU A 17 -5.09 3.80 -1.19
C LEU A 17 -6.14 4.20 -0.14
N LEU A 18 -5.73 4.31 1.13
CA LEU A 18 -6.60 4.79 2.20
C LEU A 18 -7.11 6.22 1.92
N ARG A 19 -6.22 7.16 1.53
CA ARG A 19 -6.62 8.53 1.18
C ARG A 19 -7.61 8.56 0.02
N ARG A 20 -7.44 7.71 -1.00
CA ARG A 20 -8.37 7.57 -2.10
C ARG A 20 -9.75 7.14 -1.62
N GLU A 21 -9.84 6.07 -0.82
CA GLU A 21 -11.13 5.57 -0.33
C GLU A 21 -11.82 6.59 0.57
N LEU A 22 -11.09 7.27 1.47
CA LEU A 22 -11.66 8.32 2.31
C LEU A 22 -12.14 9.52 1.48
N THR A 23 -11.43 9.87 0.40
CA THR A 23 -11.85 10.93 -0.52
C THR A 23 -13.15 10.56 -1.24
N ASN A 24 -13.26 9.32 -1.73
CA ASN A 24 -14.47 8.83 -2.38
C ASN A 24 -15.65 8.73 -1.41
N PHE A 25 -15.42 8.19 -0.21
CA PHE A 25 -16.41 8.12 0.86
C PHE A 25 -16.99 9.51 1.18
N ARG A 26 -16.13 10.54 1.27
CA ARG A 26 -16.55 11.93 1.48
C ARG A 26 -17.36 12.47 0.30
N LYS A 27 -16.96 12.21 -0.95
CA LYS A 27 -17.67 12.66 -2.16
C LYS A 27 -19.07 12.08 -2.27
N GLU A 28 -19.26 10.84 -1.81
CA GLU A 28 -20.55 10.15 -1.77
C GLU A 28 -21.49 10.68 -0.67
N LYS A 29 -21.08 11.70 0.10
CA LYS A 29 -21.85 12.29 1.21
C LYS A 29 -22.30 11.25 2.24
N LYS A 30 -21.54 10.17 2.40
CA LYS A 30 -21.80 9.13 3.40
C LYS A 30 -21.57 9.69 4.81
N TYR A 31 -22.40 9.25 5.76
CA TYR A 31 -22.23 9.63 7.17
C TYR A 31 -20.98 8.96 7.74
N ALA A 32 -19.99 9.78 8.13
CA ALA A 32 -18.74 9.31 8.71
C ALA A 32 -18.93 9.04 10.22
N THR A 33 -18.81 7.78 10.62
CA THR A 33 -18.63 7.42 12.04
C THR A 33 -17.22 6.96 12.28
N THR A 34 -16.71 7.14 13.51
CA THR A 34 -15.42 6.60 13.93
C THR A 34 -15.29 5.11 13.62
N LYS A 35 -16.36 4.33 13.83
CA LYS A 35 -16.40 2.89 13.52
C LYS A 35 -16.23 2.59 12.02
N ILE A 36 -16.86 3.38 11.14
CA ILE A 36 -16.72 3.20 9.69
C ILE A 36 -15.29 3.56 9.25
N ILE A 37 -14.77 4.69 9.72
CA ILE A 37 -13.41 5.12 9.38
C ILE A 37 -12.37 4.12 9.88
N ASP A 38 -12.53 3.60 11.11
CA ASP A 38 -11.66 2.56 11.67
C ASP A 38 -11.73 1.27 10.85
N SER A 39 -12.93 0.88 10.38
CA SER A 39 -13.08 -0.28 9.50
C SER A 39 -12.34 -0.10 8.17
N ILE A 40 -12.42 1.08 7.54
CA ILE A 40 -11.69 1.38 6.30
C ILE A 40 -10.18 1.31 6.55
N TYR A 41 -9.71 1.95 7.63
CA TYR A 41 -8.29 1.92 8.02
C TYR A 41 -7.78 0.47 8.22
N ARG A 42 -8.51 -0.35 8.96
CA ARG A 42 -8.11 -1.75 9.26
C ARG A 42 -7.96 -2.61 8.02
N ILE A 43 -8.79 -2.37 6.99
CA ILE A 43 -8.66 -3.07 5.70
C ILE A 43 -7.30 -2.77 5.09
N PHE A 44 -6.97 -1.49 4.89
CA PHE A 44 -5.70 -1.11 4.26
C PHE A 44 -4.48 -1.47 5.10
N TYR A 45 -4.57 -1.39 6.43
CA TYR A 45 -3.51 -1.83 7.32
C TYR A 45 -3.26 -3.35 7.23
N LYS A 46 -4.33 -4.15 7.16
CA LYS A 46 -4.21 -5.60 6.97
C LYS A 46 -3.57 -5.92 5.61
N ASP A 47 -4.05 -5.29 4.55
CA ASP A 47 -3.56 -5.54 3.19
C ASP A 47 -2.08 -5.11 3.04
N MET A 48 -1.67 -4.02 3.70
CA MET A 48 -0.28 -3.59 3.75
C MET A 48 0.62 -4.66 4.36
N ASN A 49 0.21 -5.23 5.51
CA ASN A 49 0.99 -6.28 6.17
C ASN A 49 1.09 -7.54 5.30
N ILE A 50 0.02 -7.91 4.59
CA ILE A 50 0.05 -9.02 3.64
C ILE A 50 1.05 -8.73 2.51
N MET A 51 1.00 -7.55 1.91
CA MET A 51 1.91 -7.18 0.83
C MET A 51 3.38 -7.13 1.27
N GLN A 52 3.68 -6.70 2.49
CA GLN A 52 5.05 -6.74 3.04
C GLN A 52 5.55 -8.17 3.20
N ILE A 53 4.73 -9.09 3.73
CA ILE A 53 5.08 -10.51 3.85
C ILE A 53 5.31 -11.13 2.46
N GLU A 54 4.41 -10.87 1.52
CA GLU A 54 4.56 -11.36 0.14
C GLU A 54 5.86 -10.85 -0.51
N TYR A 55 6.24 -9.59 -0.25
CA TYR A 55 7.48 -9.01 -0.73
C TYR A 55 8.70 -9.74 -0.13
N ASP A 56 8.72 -9.95 1.18
CA ASP A 56 9.83 -10.64 1.85
C ASP A 56 9.97 -12.09 1.35
N GLU A 57 8.86 -12.82 1.23
CA GLU A 57 8.84 -14.20 0.74
C GLU A 57 9.30 -14.29 -0.72
N GLN A 58 8.74 -13.46 -1.60
CA GLN A 58 9.00 -13.56 -3.04
C GLN A 58 10.34 -12.96 -3.47
N THR A 59 10.94 -12.09 -2.66
CA THR A 59 12.31 -11.60 -2.88
C THR A 59 13.34 -12.39 -2.08
N SER A 60 12.92 -13.37 -1.27
CA SER A 60 13.76 -14.05 -0.30
C SER A 60 14.57 -13.04 0.53
N HIS A 61 13.89 -12.04 1.10
CA HIS A 61 14.50 -10.90 1.81
C HIS A 61 15.56 -10.17 0.96
N SER A 62 15.20 -9.81 -0.28
CA SER A 62 16.10 -9.22 -1.29
C SER A 62 17.30 -10.06 -1.74
N LEU A 63 17.31 -11.38 -1.49
CA LEU A 63 18.35 -12.30 -1.99
C LEU A 63 18.04 -12.83 -3.39
N TYR A 64 16.78 -12.76 -3.84
CA TYR A 64 16.35 -13.20 -5.16
C TYR A 64 16.18 -12.01 -6.12
N TYR A 65 17.14 -11.88 -7.05
CA TYR A 65 17.26 -10.75 -7.97
C TYR A 65 16.01 -10.55 -8.85
N ASP A 66 15.56 -11.60 -9.55
CA ASP A 66 14.39 -11.51 -10.44
C ASP A 66 13.10 -11.17 -9.66
N GLY A 67 13.01 -11.65 -8.41
CA GLY A 67 11.93 -11.28 -7.50
C GLY A 67 11.97 -9.80 -7.15
N GLN A 68 13.17 -9.29 -6.84
CA GLN A 68 13.37 -7.88 -6.53
C GLN A 68 12.98 -6.98 -7.71
N GLU A 69 13.43 -7.27 -8.93
CA GLU A 69 13.11 -6.47 -10.12
C GLU A 69 11.59 -6.44 -10.40
N ARG A 70 10.92 -7.58 -10.25
CA ARG A 70 9.45 -7.66 -10.40
C ARG A 70 8.74 -6.79 -9.37
N TRP A 71 9.20 -6.81 -8.12
CA TRP A 71 8.61 -6.01 -7.06
C TRP A 71 8.92 -4.52 -7.23
N ASP A 72 10.11 -4.15 -7.68
CA ASP A 72 10.46 -2.77 -7.99
C ASP A 72 9.53 -2.19 -9.07
N ALA A 73 9.31 -2.93 -10.16
CA ALA A 73 8.38 -2.54 -11.21
C ALA A 73 6.92 -2.44 -10.72
N LYS A 74 6.48 -3.42 -9.91
CA LYS A 74 5.13 -3.44 -9.30
C LYS A 74 4.90 -2.22 -8.41
N ILE A 75 5.84 -1.96 -7.49
CA ILE A 75 5.78 -0.84 -6.54
C ILE A 75 5.76 0.49 -7.28
N GLN A 76 6.66 0.68 -8.26
CA GLN A 76 6.72 1.92 -9.04
C GLN A 76 5.40 2.17 -9.77
N THR A 77 4.86 1.15 -10.44
CA THR A 77 3.57 1.24 -11.15
C THR A 77 2.43 1.64 -10.20
N MET A 78 2.38 1.05 -9.01
CA MET A 78 1.36 1.36 -8.01
C MET A 78 1.50 2.81 -7.50
N LEU A 79 2.71 3.24 -7.15
CA LEU A 79 2.98 4.61 -6.71
C LEU A 79 2.56 5.64 -7.76
N ASP A 80 2.88 5.39 -9.03
CA ASP A 80 2.54 6.29 -10.15
C ASP A 80 1.03 6.35 -10.38
N SER A 81 0.34 5.21 -10.31
CA SER A 81 -1.12 5.16 -10.44
C SER A 81 -1.85 5.91 -9.32
N LEU A 82 -1.20 6.07 -8.17
CA LEU A 82 -1.75 6.69 -6.96
C LEU A 82 -1.21 8.10 -6.70
N LYS A 83 -0.47 8.70 -7.64
CA LYS A 83 0.21 10.00 -7.46
C LYS A 83 -0.72 11.14 -7.02
N GLU A 84 -1.99 11.10 -7.43
CA GLU A 84 -3.03 12.09 -7.07
C GLU A 84 -3.46 12.04 -5.60
N TYR A 85 -3.06 10.98 -4.88
CA TYR A 85 -3.42 10.74 -3.48
C TYR A 85 -2.19 10.79 -2.55
N ARG A 86 -1.10 11.44 -2.98
CA ARG A 86 0.10 11.64 -2.15
C ARG A 86 -0.19 12.46 -0.90
#